data_AF-A0AAQ3KFI3-F1
#
_entry.id   AF-A0AAQ3KFI3-F1
#
_cell.length_a   1.000
_cell.length_b   1.000
_cell.length_c   1.000
_cell.angle_alpha   90.00
_cell.angle_beta   90.00
_cell.angle_gamma   90.00
#
_symmetry.space_group_name_H-M   'P 1'
#
loop_
_entity.id
_entity.type
_entity.pdbx_description
1 polymer ?
#
loop_
_entity_poly.entity_id
_entity_poly.type
_entity_poly.pdbx_seq_one_letter_code
_entity_poly.pdbx_strand_id
1 'polypeptide(L)'
;MKTKKSEDPLNSTWCVKTFLESLRDRLLGAIKTLKSWIVNGLLQFAAAELAAHLLPHICILNSEPLLWKTPFKIKKYSISLELLRTNKNNNKSGTSHHWAPHTRIQNLEPKADSKPLKRPETEIKQHTETMTKLCFLCFLFLSSSVMASSSSHLYPFQTDRLAPSSELIDVAYHMGPVFASAANIYIIWYGRWEAATMSIIRDFLLSLSSTSSPSPSVADWWRSVRLYTDQTGSNITGTFVLAGELHNAAYTHGASLSRLAIQSVIRSAVAAARLPLDPHNGLYLVLTSPDVAVEDFCREVCGFHYFTFPAIVGVTVPYAWVGHSGAQCPGMCAYPFALPEYMGRGGNASGVEVLGPPNGDVGADGMVSVIGHELAEMASNPLINAWFAGDDPAAPTEIADLCVGTYGRGSGGGYVGNVFRNSEGVGFNMNGVNGRRFLVQWVWNPVRKGCFGPNAMD
;
A
#
# COMPACT_ATOMS: atom_id res chain seq x y z
N MET A 1 -74.61 -27.83 -18.60
CA MET A 1 -73.37 -27.16 -18.13
C MET A 1 -73.13 -25.94 -19.01
N LYS A 2 -72.92 -24.75 -18.44
CA LYS A 2 -72.59 -23.52 -19.20
C LYS A 2 -71.12 -23.15 -18.96
N THR A 3 -70.43 -22.81 -20.03
CA THR A 3 -69.08 -22.23 -20.04
C THR A 3 -69.07 -20.85 -19.38
N LYS A 4 -68.02 -20.53 -18.63
CA LYS A 4 -67.65 -19.15 -18.31
C LYS A 4 -66.14 -18.99 -18.44
N LYS A 5 -65.73 -18.04 -19.29
CA LYS A 5 -64.37 -17.54 -19.45
C LYS A 5 -64.42 -16.06 -19.08
N SER A 6 -63.53 -15.59 -18.22
CA SER A 6 -63.18 -14.18 -18.09
C SER A 6 -61.82 -14.09 -17.41
N GLU A 7 -60.87 -13.47 -18.10
CA GLU A 7 -59.47 -13.32 -17.69
C GLU A 7 -59.30 -12.03 -16.87
N ASP A 8 -58.48 -12.05 -15.81
CA ASP A 8 -58.10 -10.85 -15.06
C ASP A 8 -56.86 -10.17 -15.69
N PRO A 9 -56.93 -8.89 -16.11
CA PRO A 9 -55.88 -8.22 -16.88
C PRO A 9 -54.84 -7.48 -16.00
N LEU A 10 -54.41 -8.07 -14.88
CA LEU A 10 -53.67 -7.33 -13.82
C LEU A 10 -52.18 -7.72 -13.63
N ASN A 11 -51.66 -8.74 -14.31
CA ASN A 11 -50.28 -9.23 -14.11
C ASN A 11 -49.23 -8.76 -15.13
N SER A 12 -49.63 -8.21 -16.28
CA SER A 12 -48.67 -7.82 -17.34
C SER A 12 -48.05 -6.43 -17.12
N THR A 13 -48.83 -5.47 -16.60
CA THR A 13 -48.39 -4.08 -16.39
C THR A 13 -47.38 -3.93 -15.24
N TRP A 14 -47.49 -4.74 -14.19
CA TRP A 14 -46.54 -4.68 -13.06
C TRP A 14 -45.14 -5.16 -13.45
N CYS A 15 -45.05 -6.25 -14.22
CA CYS A 15 -43.79 -6.83 -14.69
C CYS A 15 -43.06 -5.93 -15.70
N VAL A 16 -43.81 -5.28 -16.61
CA VAL A 16 -43.24 -4.28 -17.54
C VAL A 16 -42.73 -3.05 -16.78
N LYS A 17 -43.42 -2.60 -15.73
CA LYS A 17 -43.00 -1.44 -14.94
C LYS A 17 -41.68 -1.69 -14.20
N THR A 18 -41.55 -2.82 -13.49
CA THR A 18 -40.30 -3.18 -12.79
C THR A 18 -39.13 -3.42 -13.75
N PHE A 19 -39.38 -3.98 -14.94
CA PHE A 19 -38.36 -4.10 -15.99
C PHE A 19 -37.87 -2.74 -16.49
N LEU A 20 -38.79 -1.79 -16.77
CA LEU A 20 -38.44 -0.44 -17.23
C LEU A 20 -37.73 0.39 -16.16
N GLU A 21 -38.09 0.23 -14.89
CA GLU A 21 -37.40 0.88 -13.76
C GLU A 21 -35.96 0.34 -13.61
N SER A 22 -35.77 -0.99 -13.68
CA SER A 22 -34.43 -1.60 -13.68
C SER A 22 -33.56 -1.15 -14.87
N LEU A 23 -34.16 -1.03 -16.07
CA LEU A 23 -33.47 -0.57 -17.27
C LEU A 23 -33.07 0.92 -17.16
N ARG A 24 -33.96 1.76 -16.62
CA ARG A 24 -33.70 3.19 -16.35
C ARG A 24 -32.52 3.35 -15.39
N ASP A 25 -32.50 2.59 -14.31
CA ASP A 25 -31.49 2.77 -13.26
C ASP A 25 -30.12 2.26 -13.72
N ARG A 26 -30.07 1.19 -14.53
CA ARG A 26 -28.86 0.75 -15.25
C ARG A 26 -28.35 1.80 -16.25
N LEU A 27 -29.24 2.45 -17.01
CA LEU A 27 -28.88 3.54 -17.92
C LEU A 27 -28.34 4.77 -17.17
N LEU A 28 -28.95 5.14 -16.04
CA LEU A 28 -28.47 6.24 -15.19
C LEU A 28 -27.10 5.92 -14.56
N GLY A 29 -26.87 4.67 -14.16
CA GLY A 29 -25.55 4.18 -13.74
C GLY A 29 -24.50 4.33 -14.86
N ALA A 30 -24.78 3.80 -16.05
CA ALA A 30 -23.90 3.91 -17.21
C ALA A 30 -23.60 5.38 -17.59
N ILE A 31 -24.59 6.27 -17.53
CA ILE A 31 -24.41 7.71 -17.78
C ILE A 31 -23.54 8.37 -16.70
N LYS A 32 -23.66 7.99 -15.43
CA LYS A 32 -22.77 8.47 -14.35
C LYS A 32 -21.32 8.01 -14.59
N THR A 33 -21.10 6.75 -14.92
CA THR A 33 -19.77 6.22 -15.23
C THR A 33 -19.16 6.88 -16.46
N LEU A 34 -19.94 7.06 -17.54
CA LEU A 34 -19.48 7.75 -18.76
C LEU A 34 -19.14 9.22 -18.49
N LYS A 35 -19.93 9.92 -17.66
CA LYS A 35 -19.62 11.29 -17.22
C LYS A 35 -18.33 11.35 -16.39
N SER A 36 -18.12 10.40 -15.47
CA SER A 36 -16.88 10.29 -14.70
C SER A 36 -15.67 10.07 -15.61
N TRP A 37 -15.77 9.16 -16.57
CA TRP A 37 -14.71 8.92 -17.56
C TRP A 37 -14.43 10.12 -18.47
N ILE A 38 -15.46 10.85 -18.90
CA ILE A 38 -15.30 12.08 -19.70
C ILE A 38 -14.64 13.19 -18.86
N VAL A 39 -15.06 13.38 -17.60
CA VAL A 39 -14.49 14.40 -16.71
C VAL A 39 -13.03 14.07 -16.37
N ASN A 40 -12.73 12.82 -16.00
CA ASN A 40 -11.37 12.38 -15.69
C ASN A 40 -10.46 12.37 -16.93
N GLY A 41 -10.99 11.98 -18.09
CA GLY A 41 -10.26 12.04 -19.37
C GLY A 41 -9.94 13.48 -19.80
N LEU A 42 -10.89 14.41 -19.64
CA LEU A 42 -10.66 15.84 -19.88
C LEU A 42 -9.69 16.45 -18.86
N LEU A 43 -9.74 16.05 -17.59
CA LEU A 43 -8.76 16.45 -16.57
C LEU A 43 -7.36 15.93 -16.88
N GLN A 44 -7.22 14.68 -17.35
CA GLN A 44 -5.93 14.12 -17.76
C GLN A 44 -5.38 14.80 -19.02
N PHE A 45 -6.23 15.11 -20.02
CA PHE A 45 -5.81 15.88 -21.20
C PHE A 45 -5.37 17.31 -20.83
N ALA A 46 -6.17 18.00 -20.02
CA ALA A 46 -5.84 19.34 -19.54
C ALA A 46 -4.55 19.35 -18.69
N ALA A 47 -4.35 18.37 -17.82
CA ALA A 47 -3.12 18.23 -17.03
C ALA A 47 -1.89 17.93 -17.91
N ALA A 48 -2.05 17.13 -18.97
CA ALA A 48 -0.97 16.84 -19.92
C ALA A 48 -0.58 18.09 -20.73
N GLU A 49 -1.55 18.89 -21.20
CA GLU A 49 -1.28 20.16 -21.88
C GLU A 49 -0.65 21.20 -20.92
N LEU A 50 -1.13 21.28 -19.67
CA LEU A 50 -0.54 22.17 -18.66
C LEU A 50 0.91 21.80 -18.33
N ALA A 51 1.20 20.50 -18.17
CA ALA A 51 2.55 20.00 -17.94
C ALA A 51 3.47 20.30 -19.14
N ALA A 52 2.99 20.07 -20.38
CA ALA A 52 3.73 20.34 -21.60
C ALA A 52 4.07 21.83 -21.80
N HIS A 53 3.28 22.75 -21.23
CA HIS A 53 3.53 24.20 -21.30
C HIS A 53 4.30 24.77 -20.11
N LEU A 54 4.24 24.16 -18.91
CA LEU A 54 4.91 24.68 -17.71
C LEU A 54 6.32 24.10 -17.47
N LEU A 55 6.60 22.86 -17.87
CA LEU A 55 7.91 22.22 -17.69
C LEU A 55 9.11 22.99 -18.30
N PRO A 56 9.00 23.71 -19.45
CA PRO A 56 10.11 24.50 -19.98
C PRO A 56 10.50 25.73 -19.14
N HIS A 57 9.64 26.19 -18.23
CA HIS A 57 9.79 27.48 -17.54
C HIS A 57 10.15 27.38 -16.05
N ILE A 58 10.07 26.19 -15.44
CA ILE A 58 10.33 26.00 -14.00
C ILE A 58 11.82 25.69 -13.71
N CYS A 59 12.62 25.28 -14.71
CA CYS A 59 14.06 25.00 -14.53
C CYS A 59 14.97 26.24 -14.45
N ILE A 60 14.41 27.46 -14.36
CA ILE A 60 15.18 28.71 -14.22
C ILE A 60 14.52 29.58 -13.14
N LEU A 61 14.83 29.32 -11.87
CA LEU A 61 14.76 30.27 -10.73
C LEU A 61 15.12 29.54 -9.41
N ASN A 62 16.42 29.36 -9.14
CA ASN A 62 17.01 29.30 -7.79
C ASN A 62 18.52 29.03 -7.85
N SER A 63 19.32 30.09 -7.86
CA SER A 63 20.71 30.11 -7.35
C SER A 63 21.27 31.54 -7.44
N GLU A 64 21.65 32.11 -6.29
CA GLU A 64 22.50 33.30 -6.24
C GLU A 64 24.00 32.92 -6.23
N PRO A 65 24.92 33.86 -6.51
CA PRO A 65 26.05 33.55 -7.40
C PRO A 65 27.35 33.18 -6.70
N LEU A 66 28.11 32.25 -7.31
CA LEU A 66 29.55 32.11 -7.10
C LEU A 66 30.31 32.08 -8.44
N LEU A 67 31.45 32.78 -8.43
CA LEU A 67 32.28 33.09 -9.59
C LEU A 67 33.07 31.88 -10.10
N TRP A 68 33.01 31.60 -11.41
CA TRP A 68 34.20 31.26 -12.19
C TRP A 68 33.96 31.41 -13.71
N LYS A 69 35.02 31.70 -14.48
CA LYS A 69 34.97 31.98 -15.93
C LYS A 69 35.44 30.77 -16.73
N THR A 70 34.70 30.37 -17.78
CA THR A 70 35.16 30.02 -19.15
C THR A 70 34.28 28.94 -19.81
N PRO A 71 34.17 28.89 -21.16
CA PRO A 71 33.13 28.11 -21.84
C PRO A 71 33.66 26.89 -22.61
N PHE A 72 32.91 25.79 -22.72
CA PHE A 72 33.04 24.89 -23.88
C PHE A 72 31.72 24.15 -24.25
N LYS A 73 31.67 23.73 -25.52
CA LYS A 73 30.44 23.41 -26.30
C LYS A 73 29.90 21.99 -26.06
N ILE A 74 28.57 21.84 -26.13
CA ILE A 74 27.89 20.54 -26.30
C ILE A 74 27.33 20.43 -27.72
N LYS A 75 27.57 19.31 -28.41
CA LYS A 75 26.98 18.98 -29.71
C LYS A 75 25.57 18.40 -29.53
N LYS A 76 24.60 18.85 -30.34
CA LYS A 76 23.34 18.12 -30.57
C LYS A 76 23.59 16.89 -31.45
N TYR A 77 22.92 15.79 -31.14
CA TYR A 77 22.49 14.80 -32.12
C TYR A 77 20.97 14.61 -32.00
N SER A 78 20.31 14.33 -33.14
CA SER A 78 18.86 14.26 -33.25
C SER A 78 18.37 12.83 -33.41
N ILE A 79 17.10 12.64 -33.09
CA ILE A 79 16.34 11.38 -33.12
C ILE A 79 16.02 10.97 -34.56
N SER A 80 15.90 9.66 -34.81
CA SER A 80 14.80 9.17 -35.67
C SER A 80 14.41 7.72 -35.34
N LEU A 81 13.10 7.49 -35.26
CA LEU A 81 12.43 6.21 -35.11
C LEU A 81 11.70 5.98 -36.44
N GLU A 82 11.81 4.81 -37.07
CA GLU A 82 11.02 4.49 -38.26
C GLU A 82 10.56 3.02 -38.26
N LEU A 83 9.57 2.75 -39.10
CA LEU A 83 8.44 1.86 -38.80
C LEU A 83 8.27 0.75 -39.86
N LEU A 84 7.60 -0.34 -39.43
CA LEU A 84 6.79 -1.27 -40.23
C LEU A 84 7.44 -2.42 -41.07
N ARG A 85 7.00 -3.64 -40.68
CA ARG A 85 6.30 -4.65 -41.51
C ARG A 85 7.06 -5.79 -42.26
N THR A 86 6.93 -6.96 -41.62
CA THR A 86 6.33 -8.23 -42.15
C THR A 86 6.99 -9.06 -43.26
N ASN A 87 7.22 -10.33 -42.89
CA ASN A 87 6.67 -11.58 -43.47
C ASN A 87 7.60 -12.62 -44.13
N LYS A 88 7.28 -13.90 -43.83
CA LYS A 88 7.55 -15.17 -44.55
C LYS A 88 8.98 -15.75 -44.67
N ASN A 89 9.22 -16.76 -43.82
CA ASN A 89 9.55 -18.18 -44.13
C ASN A 89 10.49 -18.58 -45.29
N ASN A 90 11.44 -19.45 -44.93
CA ASN A 90 12.11 -20.51 -45.72
C ASN A 90 12.98 -20.02 -46.91
N ASN A 91 14.15 -20.58 -47.23
CA ASN A 91 14.65 -21.95 -47.01
C ASN A 91 16.18 -22.03 -47.20
N LYS A 92 16.83 -22.97 -46.49
CA LYS A 92 18.11 -23.69 -46.75
C LYS A 92 19.24 -23.14 -47.67
N SER A 93 20.45 -23.35 -47.14
CA SER A 93 21.72 -23.78 -47.80
C SER A 93 22.61 -22.74 -48.49
N GLY A 94 23.94 -22.98 -48.48
CA GLY A 94 24.90 -22.27 -49.34
C GLY A 94 26.15 -21.69 -48.66
N THR A 95 27.09 -22.57 -48.33
CA THR A 95 28.52 -22.35 -48.06
C THR A 95 29.23 -21.09 -48.62
N SER A 96 29.91 -20.38 -47.71
CA SER A 96 31.32 -19.91 -47.78
C SER A 96 31.86 -18.94 -48.86
N HIS A 97 32.71 -18.03 -48.35
CA HIS A 97 33.86 -17.33 -48.95
C HIS A 97 33.76 -15.84 -49.34
N HIS A 98 34.66 -15.10 -48.68
CA HIS A 98 35.30 -13.80 -48.95
C HIS A 98 35.04 -13.11 -50.30
N TRP A 99 34.95 -11.77 -50.29
CA TRP A 99 36.09 -10.85 -50.53
C TRP A 99 35.68 -9.39 -50.22
N ALA A 100 36.64 -8.55 -49.84
CA ALA A 100 36.54 -7.08 -49.78
C ALA A 100 37.33 -6.49 -50.99
N PRO A 101 37.73 -5.19 -51.10
CA PRO A 101 37.39 -3.97 -50.32
C PRO A 101 37.19 -2.66 -51.17
N HIS A 102 36.97 -1.51 -50.48
CA HIS A 102 37.28 -0.10 -50.90
C HIS A 102 36.49 0.52 -52.11
N THR A 103 36.35 1.86 -52.30
CA THR A 103 37.10 3.03 -51.77
C THR A 103 36.32 4.39 -51.79
N ARG A 104 36.54 5.24 -50.77
CA ARG A 104 36.83 6.71 -50.77
C ARG A 104 35.98 7.77 -51.55
N ILE A 105 35.11 8.46 -50.79
CA ILE A 105 34.96 9.94 -50.54
C ILE A 105 35.52 11.00 -51.53
N GLN A 106 34.70 12.02 -51.83
CA GLN A 106 35.10 13.45 -51.92
C GLN A 106 33.98 14.40 -51.39
N ASN A 107 34.36 15.56 -50.82
CA ASN A 107 33.48 16.56 -50.17
C ASN A 107 33.38 17.87 -50.99
N LEU A 108 32.23 18.58 -50.89
CA LEU A 108 32.10 20.01 -51.22
C LEU A 108 31.07 20.72 -50.30
N GLU A 109 31.36 21.97 -49.94
CA GLU A 109 30.54 22.97 -49.20
C GLU A 109 30.82 24.36 -49.82
N PRO A 110 30.17 25.48 -49.42
CA PRO A 110 28.73 25.76 -49.25
C PRO A 110 28.31 27.08 -49.97
N LYS A 111 27.05 27.53 -49.86
CA LYS A 111 26.66 28.95 -50.09
C LYS A 111 25.28 29.31 -49.49
N ALA A 112 25.07 30.59 -49.18
CA ALA A 112 23.87 31.11 -48.49
C ALA A 112 23.40 32.49 -49.02
N ASP A 113 22.09 32.76 -48.93
CA ASP A 113 21.39 34.07 -48.87
C ASP A 113 19.87 33.79 -48.58
N SER A 114 18.94 34.70 -48.24
CA SER A 114 19.00 36.13 -47.93
C SER A 114 17.90 36.59 -46.94
N LYS A 115 18.18 37.69 -46.21
CA LYS A 115 17.29 38.72 -45.61
C LYS A 115 16.15 38.37 -44.61
N PRO A 116 15.98 39.17 -43.53
CA PRO A 116 14.91 39.03 -42.53
C PRO A 116 13.70 39.97 -42.73
N LEU A 117 12.54 39.59 -42.19
CA LEU A 117 11.32 40.41 -42.14
C LEU A 117 11.16 41.03 -40.73
N LYS A 118 10.97 42.36 -40.62
CA LYS A 118 10.63 43.03 -39.35
C LYS A 118 9.13 42.90 -39.05
N ARG A 119 8.76 42.59 -37.80
CA ARG A 119 7.39 42.67 -37.25
C ARG A 119 7.36 43.70 -36.09
N PRO A 120 6.26 44.45 -35.85
CA PRO A 120 6.28 45.57 -34.90
C PRO A 120 6.31 45.14 -33.43
N GLU A 121 7.13 45.81 -32.61
CA GLU A 121 7.29 45.53 -31.17
C GLU A 121 6.11 46.00 -30.28
N THR A 122 5.16 46.73 -30.85
CA THR A 122 4.06 47.37 -30.10
C THR A 122 2.97 46.40 -29.64
N GLU A 123 2.73 45.32 -30.41
CA GLU A 123 1.67 44.35 -30.11
C GLU A 123 2.06 43.39 -28.98
N ILE A 124 3.36 43.10 -28.85
CA ILE A 124 3.90 42.20 -27.81
C ILE A 124 3.74 42.81 -26.42
N LYS A 125 4.02 44.12 -26.23
CA LYS A 125 3.91 44.78 -24.92
C LYS A 125 2.51 44.73 -24.34
N GLN A 126 1.49 44.95 -25.17
CA GLN A 126 0.09 44.98 -24.74
C GLN A 126 -0.43 43.58 -24.37
N HIS A 127 0.05 42.54 -25.06
CA HIS A 127 -0.19 41.14 -24.69
C HIS A 127 0.55 40.73 -23.39
N THR A 128 1.80 41.16 -23.19
CA THR A 128 2.50 40.89 -21.92
C THR A 128 1.81 41.55 -20.73
N GLU A 129 1.39 42.82 -20.82
CA GLU A 129 0.70 43.47 -19.71
C GLU A 129 -0.65 42.83 -19.36
N THR A 130 -1.44 42.43 -20.37
CA THR A 130 -2.71 41.75 -20.12
C THR A 130 -2.51 40.35 -19.56
N MET A 131 -1.53 39.58 -20.06
CA MET A 131 -1.18 38.28 -19.49
C MET A 131 -0.61 38.38 -18.06
N THR A 132 0.26 39.34 -17.76
CA THR A 132 0.75 39.54 -16.38
C THR A 132 -0.38 39.93 -15.44
N LYS A 133 -1.31 40.81 -15.86
CA LYS A 133 -2.50 41.18 -15.07
C LYS A 133 -3.45 39.98 -14.88
N LEU A 134 -3.64 39.12 -15.89
CA LEU A 134 -4.42 37.88 -15.76
C LEU A 134 -3.76 36.89 -14.81
N CYS A 135 -2.44 36.66 -14.93
CA CYS A 135 -1.70 35.80 -14.01
C CYS A 135 -1.73 36.33 -12.58
N PHE A 136 -1.63 37.64 -12.35
CA PHE A 136 -1.76 38.23 -11.00
C PHE A 136 -3.17 38.08 -10.44
N LEU A 137 -4.22 38.26 -11.26
CA LEU A 137 -5.60 38.00 -10.86
C LEU A 137 -5.83 36.52 -10.54
N CYS A 138 -5.31 35.60 -11.35
CA CYS A 138 -5.34 34.16 -11.05
C CYS A 138 -4.57 33.85 -9.76
N PHE A 139 -3.39 34.42 -9.53
CA PHE A 139 -2.63 34.22 -8.29
C PHE A 139 -3.39 34.75 -7.06
N LEU A 140 -4.07 35.89 -7.19
CA LEU A 140 -4.92 36.44 -6.14
C LEU A 140 -6.14 35.55 -5.88
N PHE A 141 -6.84 35.07 -6.92
CA PHE A 141 -7.97 34.14 -6.79
C PHE A 141 -7.57 32.75 -6.26
N LEU A 142 -6.37 32.26 -6.59
CA LEU A 142 -5.82 31.03 -5.99
C LEU A 142 -5.42 31.29 -4.52
N SER A 143 -4.82 32.43 -4.19
CA SER A 143 -4.47 32.75 -2.80
C SER A 143 -5.70 32.92 -1.89
N SER A 144 -6.81 33.46 -2.41
CA SER A 144 -8.06 33.59 -1.65
C SER A 144 -8.85 32.29 -1.55
N SER A 145 -8.63 31.32 -2.44
CA SER A 145 -9.17 29.95 -2.29
C SER A 145 -8.29 29.05 -1.41
N VAL A 146 -6.98 29.31 -1.34
CA VAL A 146 -6.07 28.69 -0.35
C VAL A 146 -6.33 29.25 1.06
N MET A 147 -6.66 30.53 1.22
CA MET A 147 -7.07 31.13 2.50
C MET A 147 -8.55 30.89 2.88
N ALA A 148 -9.31 30.14 2.07
CA ALA A 148 -10.68 29.69 2.38
C ALA A 148 -10.79 28.16 2.54
N SER A 149 -9.68 27.44 2.49
CA SER A 149 -9.61 25.98 2.71
C SER A 149 -8.55 25.58 3.75
N SER A 150 -7.62 26.47 4.12
CA SER A 150 -6.80 26.33 5.34
C SER A 150 -7.55 26.70 6.62
N SER A 151 -8.82 26.29 6.74
CA SER A 151 -9.39 26.01 8.06
C SER A 151 -8.72 24.74 8.55
N SER A 152 -7.64 24.90 9.31
CA SER A 152 -7.16 23.85 10.19
C SER A 152 -8.32 23.46 11.10
N HIS A 153 -9.01 22.36 10.77
CA HIS A 153 -9.93 21.69 11.67
C HIS A 153 -9.10 21.09 12.81
N LEU A 154 -8.68 21.97 13.74
CA LEU A 154 -8.76 21.64 15.15
C LEU A 154 -10.21 21.24 15.40
N TYR A 155 -10.52 19.97 15.19
CA TYR A 155 -11.44 19.32 16.09
C TYR A 155 -10.82 19.47 17.48
N PRO A 156 -11.49 20.13 18.44
CA PRO A 156 -11.16 19.88 19.83
C PRO A 156 -11.25 18.36 20.00
N PHE A 157 -10.26 17.74 20.65
CA PHE A 157 -10.39 16.36 21.10
C PHE A 157 -11.45 16.34 22.19
N GLN A 158 -12.72 16.33 21.78
CA GLN A 158 -13.86 16.31 22.65
C GLN A 158 -14.06 14.87 23.08
N THR A 159 -13.74 14.61 24.35
CA THR A 159 -13.57 13.30 25.00
C THR A 159 -14.85 12.46 25.12
N ASP A 160 -15.89 12.75 24.32
CA ASP A 160 -17.24 12.18 24.42
C ASP A 160 -17.80 11.77 23.05
N ARG A 161 -16.96 11.23 22.15
CA ARG A 161 -17.44 10.36 21.07
C ARG A 161 -16.76 9.00 21.15
N LEU A 162 -17.59 8.07 21.65
CA LEU A 162 -17.45 6.63 21.58
C LEU A 162 -16.83 6.16 20.26
N ALA A 163 -16.19 4.99 20.29
CA ALA A 163 -15.78 4.24 19.10
C ALA A 163 -16.89 4.28 18.03
N PRO A 164 -16.55 4.37 16.72
CA PRO A 164 -17.53 4.45 15.66
C PRO A 164 -18.61 3.39 15.87
N SER A 165 -19.86 3.83 15.94
CA SER A 165 -20.98 2.97 16.29
C SER A 165 -20.96 1.75 15.36
N SER A 166 -20.92 0.56 15.96
CA SER A 166 -20.72 -0.73 15.27
C SER A 166 -21.72 -1.00 14.14
N GLU A 167 -22.86 -0.30 14.14
CA GLU A 167 -23.88 -0.29 13.10
C GLU A 167 -23.44 0.35 11.77
N LEU A 168 -22.31 1.07 11.72
CA LEU A 168 -21.81 1.75 10.50
C LEU A 168 -20.62 1.05 9.82
N ILE A 169 -20.03 0.04 10.45
CA ILE A 169 -18.87 -0.69 9.90
C ILE A 169 -19.33 -2.07 9.44
N ASP A 170 -19.52 -2.23 8.13
CA ASP A 170 -19.84 -3.52 7.52
C ASP A 170 -18.61 -4.14 6.84
N VAL A 171 -17.93 -5.02 7.56
CA VAL A 171 -16.88 -5.90 7.00
C VAL A 171 -17.58 -7.03 6.27
N ALA A 172 -17.58 -6.95 4.95
CA ALA A 172 -18.29 -7.85 4.05
C ALA A 172 -17.36 -8.92 3.45
N TYR A 173 -17.97 -9.98 2.92
CA TYR A 173 -17.28 -11.05 2.21
C TYR A 173 -17.48 -10.94 0.69
N HIS A 174 -16.39 -10.84 -0.04
CA HIS A 174 -16.29 -10.50 -1.46
C HIS A 174 -15.97 -11.70 -2.37
N MET A 175 -16.21 -12.91 -1.87
CA MET A 175 -16.08 -14.20 -2.59
C MET A 175 -14.65 -14.72 -2.84
N GLY A 176 -13.62 -14.04 -2.36
CA GLY A 176 -12.22 -14.50 -2.38
C GLY A 176 -11.90 -15.62 -1.38
N PRO A 177 -10.79 -16.36 -1.56
CA PRO A 177 -10.37 -17.40 -0.62
C PRO A 177 -9.85 -16.81 0.70
N VAL A 178 -9.84 -17.64 1.75
CA VAL A 178 -9.12 -17.37 3.01
C VAL A 178 -8.08 -18.46 3.28
N PHE A 179 -7.10 -18.23 4.16
CA PHE A 179 -6.14 -19.27 4.57
C PHE A 179 -6.79 -20.29 5.52
N ALA A 180 -7.55 -21.23 4.98
CA ALA A 180 -8.23 -22.29 5.74
C ALA A 180 -7.33 -23.50 6.07
N SER A 181 -6.31 -23.78 5.25
CA SER A 181 -5.38 -24.90 5.45
C SER A 181 -4.22 -24.55 6.41
N ALA A 182 -3.51 -25.56 6.93
CA ALA A 182 -2.32 -25.34 7.76
C ALA A 182 -1.27 -24.52 6.98
N ALA A 183 -0.86 -23.37 7.52
CA ALA A 183 -0.04 -22.40 6.81
C ALA A 183 1.45 -22.57 7.10
N ASN A 184 2.25 -22.64 6.04
CA ASN A 184 3.70 -22.69 6.07
C ASN A 184 4.26 -21.27 5.98
N ILE A 185 4.77 -20.75 7.10
CA ILE A 185 5.44 -19.45 7.15
C ILE A 185 6.89 -19.62 6.69
N TYR A 186 7.27 -18.85 5.68
CA TYR A 186 8.64 -18.76 5.17
C TYR A 186 9.19 -17.35 5.38
N ILE A 187 10.16 -17.19 6.29
CA ILE A 187 10.73 -15.87 6.63
C ILE A 187 11.91 -15.53 5.71
N ILE A 188 11.94 -14.32 5.18
CA ILE A 188 13.10 -13.76 4.46
C ILE A 188 13.62 -12.56 5.25
N TRP A 189 14.68 -12.79 6.02
CA TRP A 189 15.43 -11.77 6.75
C TRP A 189 16.32 -10.99 5.78
N TYR A 190 15.81 -9.88 5.25
CA TYR A 190 16.50 -9.05 4.27
C TYR A 190 17.39 -8.02 4.97
N GLY A 191 18.68 -8.00 4.62
CA GLY A 191 19.72 -7.19 5.26
C GLY A 191 20.32 -7.83 6.52
N ARG A 192 20.99 -7.03 7.37
CA ARG A 192 21.70 -7.52 8.58
C ARG A 192 20.80 -7.48 9.81
N TRP A 193 20.69 -8.61 10.49
CA TRP A 193 19.77 -8.82 11.61
C TRP A 193 20.49 -9.28 12.88
N GLU A 194 20.04 -8.76 14.03
CA GLU A 194 20.50 -9.22 15.34
C GLU A 194 19.75 -10.47 15.80
N ALA A 195 20.46 -11.40 16.45
CA ALA A 195 19.87 -12.67 16.89
C ALA A 195 18.76 -12.50 17.94
N ALA A 196 18.86 -11.46 18.79
CA ALA A 196 17.85 -11.15 19.80
C ALA A 196 16.52 -10.73 19.17
N THR A 197 16.54 -9.71 18.29
CA THR A 197 15.39 -9.22 17.52
C THR A 197 14.73 -10.35 16.72
N MET A 198 15.52 -11.19 16.04
CA MET A 198 14.99 -12.35 15.31
C MET A 198 14.33 -13.40 16.25
N SER A 199 14.87 -13.62 17.45
CA SER A 199 14.28 -14.55 18.42
C SER A 199 12.89 -14.09 18.87
N ILE A 200 12.70 -12.80 19.13
CA ILE A 200 11.41 -12.24 19.59
C ILE A 200 10.32 -12.48 18.54
N ILE A 201 10.63 -12.21 17.27
CA ILE A 201 9.71 -12.41 16.15
C ILE A 201 9.43 -13.90 15.92
N ARG A 202 10.45 -14.78 15.97
CA ARG A 202 10.25 -16.24 15.88
C ARG A 202 9.33 -16.74 16.99
N ASP A 203 9.57 -16.32 18.23
CA ASP A 203 8.75 -16.72 19.37
C ASP A 203 7.28 -16.25 19.20
N PHE A 204 7.05 -15.05 18.65
CA PHE A 204 5.70 -14.58 18.33
C PHE A 204 5.00 -15.50 17.31
N LEU A 205 5.67 -15.81 16.20
CA LEU A 205 5.12 -16.67 15.15
C LEU A 205 4.84 -18.09 15.65
N LEU A 206 5.74 -18.66 16.46
CA LEU A 206 5.54 -19.96 17.13
C LEU A 206 4.41 -19.93 18.17
N SER A 207 4.05 -18.75 18.68
CA SER A 207 2.95 -18.59 19.65
C SER A 207 1.56 -18.62 19.02
N LEU A 208 1.42 -18.39 17.70
CA LEU A 208 0.13 -18.41 16.97
C LEU A 208 -0.60 -19.76 17.11
N SER A 209 0.14 -20.86 17.19
CA SER A 209 -0.38 -22.23 17.34
C SER A 209 -0.03 -22.88 18.68
N SER A 210 0.54 -22.13 19.62
CA SER A 210 0.92 -22.67 20.93
C SER A 210 -0.31 -22.95 21.80
N THR A 211 -0.45 -24.20 22.25
CA THR A 211 -1.44 -24.61 23.26
C THR A 211 -0.89 -24.60 24.68
N SER A 212 0.42 -24.38 24.84
CA SER A 212 1.13 -24.36 26.14
C SER A 212 1.31 -22.95 26.73
N SER A 213 1.03 -21.90 25.95
CA SER A 213 1.16 -20.51 26.39
C SER A 213 0.02 -20.13 27.35
N PRO A 214 0.28 -19.50 28.51
CA PRO A 214 -0.77 -19.12 29.44
C PRO A 214 -1.77 -18.13 28.83
N SER A 215 -3.07 -18.37 29.02
CA SER A 215 -4.09 -17.39 28.64
C SER A 215 -4.02 -16.12 29.50
N PRO A 216 -4.27 -14.94 28.92
CA PRO A 216 -4.50 -14.70 27.50
C PRO A 216 -3.20 -14.83 26.68
N SER A 217 -3.28 -15.51 25.55
CA SER A 217 -2.15 -15.89 24.70
C SER A 217 -2.29 -15.41 23.26
N VAL A 218 -1.21 -15.46 22.49
CA VAL A 218 -1.24 -15.16 21.04
C VAL A 218 -2.24 -16.06 20.29
N ALA A 219 -2.32 -17.34 20.66
CA ALA A 219 -3.31 -18.27 20.11
C ALA A 219 -4.77 -17.94 20.54
N ASP A 220 -4.97 -17.34 21.72
CA ASP A 220 -6.28 -16.82 22.13
C ASP A 220 -6.68 -15.58 21.29
N TRP A 221 -5.74 -14.67 21.03
CA TRP A 221 -5.94 -13.51 20.16
C TRP A 221 -6.28 -13.92 18.72
N TRP A 222 -5.56 -14.90 18.17
CA TRP A 222 -5.82 -15.41 16.82
C TRP A 222 -7.22 -16.02 16.65
N ARG A 223 -7.92 -16.40 17.73
CA ARG A 223 -9.29 -16.92 17.62
C ARG A 223 -10.28 -15.91 17.03
N SER A 224 -10.06 -14.60 17.16
CA SER A 224 -10.88 -13.59 16.48
C SER A 224 -10.74 -13.69 14.95
N VAL A 225 -9.50 -13.84 14.45
CA VAL A 225 -9.23 -14.03 13.01
C VAL A 225 -9.86 -15.34 12.52
N ARG A 226 -9.85 -16.40 13.33
CA ARG A 226 -10.50 -17.68 12.99
C ARG A 226 -12.03 -17.63 12.85
N LEU A 227 -12.69 -16.51 13.18
CA LEU A 227 -14.14 -16.36 12.97
C LEU A 227 -14.52 -16.09 11.50
N TYR A 228 -13.57 -15.68 10.67
CA TYR A 228 -13.77 -15.43 9.25
C TYR A 228 -13.68 -16.74 8.42
N THR A 229 -14.48 -16.83 7.36
CA THR A 229 -14.63 -18.02 6.52
C THR A 229 -14.64 -17.67 5.03
N ASP A 230 -14.28 -18.60 4.15
CA ASP A 230 -14.58 -18.46 2.72
C ASP A 230 -15.99 -18.99 2.35
N GLN A 231 -16.29 -19.03 1.05
CA GLN A 231 -17.53 -19.54 0.47
C GLN A 231 -17.82 -21.03 0.78
N THR A 232 -16.81 -21.80 1.20
CA THR A 232 -17.00 -23.20 1.60
C THR A 232 -17.47 -23.32 3.05
N GLY A 233 -17.48 -22.22 3.81
CA GLY A 233 -17.68 -22.21 5.25
C GLY A 233 -16.44 -22.61 6.05
N SER A 234 -15.29 -22.79 5.40
CA SER A 234 -14.04 -23.13 6.08
C SER A 234 -13.48 -21.92 6.80
N ASN A 235 -13.32 -22.03 8.13
CA ASN A 235 -12.67 -21.03 8.96
C ASN A 235 -11.18 -20.87 8.62
N ILE A 236 -10.64 -19.68 8.87
CA ILE A 236 -9.19 -19.45 8.87
C ILE A 236 -8.48 -20.41 9.84
N THR A 237 -7.32 -20.88 9.41
CA THR A 237 -6.49 -21.84 10.13
C THR A 237 -6.06 -21.33 11.51
N GLY A 238 -5.89 -22.26 12.46
CA GLY A 238 -5.18 -22.02 13.72
C GLY A 238 -3.80 -22.68 13.75
N THR A 239 -3.35 -23.23 12.63
CA THR A 239 -2.15 -24.07 12.52
C THR A 239 -1.15 -23.42 11.59
N PHE A 240 -0.05 -22.96 12.17
CA PHE A 240 1.09 -22.36 11.52
C PHE A 240 2.33 -23.21 11.75
N VAL A 241 3.16 -23.35 10.72
CA VAL A 241 4.45 -24.01 10.77
C VAL A 241 5.49 -23.02 10.28
N LEU A 242 6.51 -22.74 11.09
CA LEU A 242 7.70 -22.03 10.61
C LEU A 242 8.52 -23.01 9.75
N ALA A 243 8.22 -23.01 8.45
CA ALA A 243 8.62 -24.08 7.53
C ALA A 243 9.98 -23.83 6.86
N GLY A 244 10.49 -22.59 6.89
CA GLY A 244 11.83 -22.26 6.42
C GLY A 244 12.20 -20.81 6.63
N GLU A 245 13.50 -20.53 6.66
CA GLU A 245 14.03 -19.18 6.84
C GLU A 245 15.22 -18.93 5.90
N LEU A 246 15.31 -17.72 5.35
CA LEU A 246 16.43 -17.25 4.55
C LEU A 246 17.01 -15.97 5.14
N HIS A 247 18.33 -15.96 5.37
CA HIS A 247 19.08 -14.74 5.69
C HIS A 247 19.71 -14.14 4.42
N ASN A 248 19.43 -12.87 4.15
CA ASN A 248 19.96 -12.12 3.01
C ASN A 248 20.74 -10.89 3.49
N ALA A 249 21.80 -11.12 4.26
CA ALA A 249 22.77 -10.10 4.70
C ALA A 249 23.61 -9.50 3.56
N ALA A 250 23.42 -9.97 2.32
CA ALA A 250 24.11 -9.50 1.13
C ALA A 250 23.33 -8.40 0.36
N TYR A 251 22.12 -8.05 0.79
CA TYR A 251 21.28 -7.00 0.17
C TYR A 251 21.15 -7.19 -1.35
N THR A 252 20.74 -8.39 -1.81
CA THR A 252 20.80 -8.77 -3.24
C THR A 252 19.99 -7.89 -4.20
N HIS A 253 19.10 -7.03 -3.70
CA HIS A 253 18.32 -6.02 -4.45
C HIS A 253 18.64 -4.58 -4.00
N GLY A 254 19.76 -4.37 -3.30
CA GLY A 254 20.16 -3.09 -2.71
C GLY A 254 19.56 -2.81 -1.33
N ALA A 255 19.95 -1.70 -0.71
CA ALA A 255 19.44 -1.23 0.58
C ALA A 255 18.27 -0.24 0.45
N SER A 256 17.76 -0.03 -0.77
CA SER A 256 16.55 0.75 -1.04
C SER A 256 15.66 -0.05 -1.99
N LEU A 257 14.43 -0.34 -1.57
CA LEU A 257 13.50 -1.21 -2.28
C LEU A 257 12.19 -0.47 -2.61
N SER A 258 11.66 -0.67 -3.81
CA SER A 258 10.25 -0.36 -4.11
C SER A 258 9.33 -1.48 -3.59
N ARG A 259 8.03 -1.21 -3.48
CA ARG A 259 7.01 -2.23 -3.14
C ARG A 259 7.06 -3.42 -4.12
N LEU A 260 7.34 -3.15 -5.39
CA LEU A 260 7.51 -4.16 -6.43
C LEU A 260 8.82 -4.97 -6.27
N ALA A 261 9.89 -4.37 -5.75
CA ALA A 261 11.15 -5.05 -5.49
C ALA A 261 11.03 -6.14 -4.43
N ILE A 262 10.06 -6.05 -3.50
CA ILE A 262 9.76 -7.11 -2.52
C ILE A 262 9.43 -8.44 -3.23
N GLN A 263 8.67 -8.42 -4.33
CA GLN A 263 8.41 -9.65 -5.11
C GLN A 263 9.67 -10.20 -5.78
N SER A 264 10.65 -9.34 -6.11
CA SER A 264 11.95 -9.76 -6.63
C SER A 264 12.86 -10.37 -5.55
N VAL A 265 12.74 -9.91 -4.30
CA VAL A 265 13.35 -10.54 -3.13
C VAL A 265 12.79 -11.96 -2.95
N ILE A 266 11.46 -12.13 -2.94
CA ILE A 266 10.79 -13.44 -2.85
C ILE A 266 11.22 -14.35 -4.00
N ARG A 267 11.18 -13.85 -5.25
CA ARG A 267 11.66 -14.58 -6.44
C ARG A 267 13.07 -15.11 -6.25
N SER A 268 13.97 -14.31 -5.70
CA SER A 268 15.37 -14.69 -5.50
C SER A 268 15.56 -15.72 -4.39
N ALA A 269 14.71 -15.70 -3.36
CA ALA A 269 14.69 -16.67 -2.29
C ALA A 269 14.27 -18.07 -2.78
N VAL A 270 13.22 -18.14 -3.60
CA VAL A 270 12.69 -19.40 -4.13
C VAL A 270 13.49 -19.93 -5.33
N ALA A 271 13.94 -19.05 -6.25
CA ALA A 271 14.68 -19.48 -7.44
C ALA A 271 16.07 -20.07 -7.13
N ALA A 272 16.66 -19.69 -6.00
CA ALA A 272 17.91 -20.28 -5.51
C ALA A 272 17.71 -21.62 -4.76
N ALA A 273 16.49 -22.18 -4.75
CA ALA A 273 16.08 -23.37 -4.00
C ALA A 273 16.38 -23.27 -2.48
N ARG A 274 16.46 -22.05 -1.93
CA ARG A 274 16.74 -21.80 -0.51
C ARG A 274 15.47 -21.85 0.34
N LEU A 275 14.35 -21.47 -0.25
CA LEU A 275 13.00 -21.70 0.25
C LEU A 275 12.20 -22.43 -0.85
N PRO A 276 11.26 -23.32 -0.50
CA PRO A 276 10.38 -23.92 -1.49
C PRO A 276 9.46 -22.85 -2.10
N LEU A 277 8.87 -23.17 -3.26
CA LEU A 277 7.77 -22.40 -3.85
C LEU A 277 6.46 -23.11 -3.53
N ASP A 278 5.66 -22.54 -2.63
CA ASP A 278 4.50 -23.19 -2.01
C ASP A 278 3.20 -22.41 -2.31
N PRO A 279 2.56 -22.63 -3.48
CA PRO A 279 1.34 -21.94 -3.90
C PRO A 279 0.06 -22.40 -3.18
N HIS A 280 0.14 -23.36 -2.26
CA HIS A 280 -1.04 -23.96 -1.63
C HIS A 280 -1.15 -23.64 -0.14
N ASN A 281 -0.03 -23.66 0.58
CA ASN A 281 0.02 -23.42 2.01
C ASN A 281 1.03 -22.32 2.38
N GLY A 282 1.80 -21.81 1.42
CA GLY A 282 2.90 -20.90 1.66
C GLY A 282 2.49 -19.45 1.92
N LEU A 283 3.11 -18.88 2.94
CA LEU A 283 3.01 -17.48 3.34
C LEU A 283 4.44 -16.94 3.47
N TYR A 284 4.80 -15.96 2.63
CA TYR A 284 6.15 -15.40 2.63
C TYR A 284 6.20 -14.10 3.44
N LEU A 285 7.02 -14.07 4.49
CA LEU A 285 7.18 -12.90 5.35
C LEU A 285 8.55 -12.26 5.11
N VAL A 286 8.58 -11.13 4.41
CA VAL A 286 9.82 -10.38 4.11
C VAL A 286 10.06 -9.33 5.19
N LEU A 287 11.09 -9.53 5.99
CA LEU A 287 11.44 -8.62 7.09
C LEU A 287 12.73 -7.87 6.72
N THR A 288 12.65 -6.55 6.60
CA THR A 288 13.81 -5.71 6.23
C THR A 288 14.48 -5.10 7.44
N SER A 289 15.83 -5.19 7.52
CA SER A 289 16.65 -4.71 8.64
C SER A 289 16.59 -3.18 8.84
N PRO A 290 17.05 -2.66 10.00
CA PRO A 290 17.08 -1.21 10.31
C PRO A 290 17.61 -0.30 9.19
N ASP A 291 18.60 -0.79 8.45
CA ASP A 291 19.37 -0.06 7.44
C ASP A 291 18.85 -0.22 6.00
N VAL A 292 17.63 -0.74 5.82
CA VAL A 292 16.97 -0.87 4.52
C VAL A 292 15.81 0.13 4.43
N ALA A 293 15.88 1.03 3.44
CA ALA A 293 14.77 1.90 3.09
C ALA A 293 13.78 1.17 2.17
N VAL A 294 12.48 1.35 2.39
CA VAL A 294 11.43 0.82 1.51
C VAL A 294 10.47 1.95 1.15
N GLU A 295 9.98 1.95 -0.09
CA GLU A 295 8.92 2.82 -0.58
C GLU A 295 7.71 2.82 0.37
N ASP A 296 7.18 4.02 0.64
CA ASP A 296 6.06 4.35 1.55
C ASP A 296 6.22 3.99 3.04
N PHE A 297 7.32 3.31 3.42
CA PHE A 297 7.66 3.08 4.83
C PHE A 297 7.78 4.41 5.57
N CYS A 298 7.27 4.45 6.80
CA CYS A 298 7.29 5.64 7.66
C CYS A 298 6.53 6.86 7.15
N ARG A 299 5.70 6.70 6.11
CA ARG A 299 4.82 7.76 5.58
C ARG A 299 3.37 7.31 5.64
N GLU A 300 3.09 6.21 4.94
CA GLU A 300 1.74 5.65 4.84
C GLU A 300 1.61 4.37 5.68
N VAL A 301 2.65 3.53 5.70
CA VAL A 301 2.58 2.18 6.29
C VAL A 301 3.85 1.75 7.04
N CYS A 302 3.67 0.75 7.91
CA CYS A 302 4.74 0.04 8.62
C CYS A 302 5.01 -1.37 8.06
N GLY A 303 4.02 -1.93 7.36
CA GLY A 303 4.08 -3.17 6.61
C GLY A 303 3.12 -3.11 5.42
N PHE A 304 2.94 -4.22 4.72
CA PHE A 304 1.76 -4.49 3.90
C PHE A 304 1.73 -5.98 3.53
N HIS A 305 0.55 -6.56 3.33
CA HIS A 305 0.38 -7.79 2.56
C HIS A 305 -0.04 -7.54 1.12
N TYR A 306 0.28 -8.51 0.26
CA TYR A 306 -0.11 -8.56 -1.14
C TYR A 306 0.06 -10.00 -1.66
N PHE A 307 -0.13 -10.22 -2.95
CA PHE A 307 0.16 -11.51 -3.60
C PHE A 307 1.17 -11.34 -4.75
N THR A 308 2.03 -12.33 -4.94
CA THR A 308 3.02 -12.27 -6.02
C THR A 308 2.36 -12.37 -7.38
N PHE A 309 2.88 -11.63 -8.36
CA PHE A 309 2.47 -11.82 -9.74
C PHE A 309 3.15 -13.07 -10.35
N PRO A 310 2.42 -13.97 -11.03
CA PRO A 310 3.01 -15.11 -11.74
C PRO A 310 4.09 -14.71 -12.75
N ALA A 311 3.99 -13.51 -13.34
CA ALA A 311 5.00 -12.95 -14.24
C ALA A 311 6.35 -12.66 -13.56
N ILE A 312 6.39 -12.54 -12.23
CA ILE A 312 7.61 -12.26 -11.45
C ILE A 312 8.10 -13.53 -10.75
N VAL A 313 7.23 -14.18 -9.97
CA VAL A 313 7.61 -15.30 -9.08
C VAL A 313 7.31 -16.68 -9.68
N GLY A 314 6.55 -16.74 -10.79
CA GLY A 314 6.14 -17.97 -11.47
C GLY A 314 4.76 -18.48 -11.05
N VAL A 315 4.32 -18.13 -9.83
CA VAL A 315 3.00 -18.43 -9.28
C VAL A 315 2.46 -17.23 -8.48
N THR A 316 1.18 -17.28 -8.13
CA THR A 316 0.58 -16.41 -7.11
C THR A 316 0.77 -17.05 -5.74
N VAL A 317 1.50 -16.38 -4.85
CA VAL A 317 1.57 -16.70 -3.41
C VAL A 317 1.31 -15.42 -2.60
N PRO A 318 0.52 -15.49 -1.52
CA PRO A 318 0.41 -14.39 -0.57
C PRO A 318 1.74 -14.12 0.13
N TYR A 319 2.04 -12.85 0.36
CA TYR A 319 3.20 -12.41 1.11
C TYR A 319 2.89 -11.15 1.92
N ALA A 320 3.62 -10.98 3.02
CA ALA A 320 3.70 -9.72 3.73
C ALA A 320 5.13 -9.19 3.74
N TRP A 321 5.27 -7.88 3.79
CA TRP A 321 6.51 -7.21 4.14
C TRP A 321 6.29 -6.37 5.40
N VAL A 322 7.29 -6.33 6.28
CA VAL A 322 7.31 -5.44 7.45
C VAL A 322 8.67 -4.75 7.57
N GLY A 323 8.63 -3.43 7.72
CA GLY A 323 9.82 -2.60 7.95
C GLY A 323 10.28 -2.63 9.41
N HIS A 324 11.57 -2.39 9.66
CA HIS A 324 12.08 -2.40 11.04
C HIS A 324 11.64 -1.17 11.83
N SER A 325 10.63 -1.36 12.68
CA SER A 325 9.96 -0.29 13.42
C SER A 325 10.86 0.63 14.23
N GLY A 326 11.98 0.14 14.78
CA GLY A 326 12.77 0.88 15.77
C GLY A 326 13.66 2.00 15.22
N ALA A 327 13.89 2.10 13.90
CA ALA A 327 14.99 2.89 13.35
C ALA A 327 14.58 4.17 12.61
N GLN A 328 13.67 4.06 11.63
CA GLN A 328 13.33 5.17 10.74
C GLN A 328 12.15 6.01 11.25
N CYS A 329 11.20 5.40 11.96
CA CYS A 329 10.02 6.07 12.50
C CYS A 329 9.42 5.33 13.72
N PRO A 330 10.19 5.16 14.82
CA PRO A 330 9.70 4.41 15.99
C PRO A 330 8.40 4.99 16.57
N GLY A 331 8.20 6.31 16.52
CA GLY A 331 6.95 6.94 16.96
C GLY A 331 5.70 6.58 16.15
N MET A 332 5.85 6.02 14.94
CA MET A 332 4.74 5.52 14.11
C MET A 332 4.67 3.99 14.22
N CYS A 333 5.76 3.29 13.91
CA CYS A 333 5.76 1.83 13.74
C CYS A 333 6.13 1.03 14.99
N ALA A 334 6.58 1.68 16.06
CA ALA A 334 6.82 1.08 17.37
C ALA A 334 5.96 1.71 18.48
N TYR A 335 4.87 2.40 18.14
CA TYR A 335 3.86 2.79 19.12
C TYR A 335 3.26 1.53 19.77
N PRO A 336 3.10 1.46 21.11
CA PRO A 336 3.25 2.54 22.11
C PRO A 336 4.60 2.59 22.84
N PHE A 337 5.63 1.89 22.33
CA PHE A 337 6.99 1.86 22.91
C PHE A 337 7.85 3.07 22.53
N ALA A 338 7.40 3.85 21.55
CA ALA A 338 7.91 5.17 21.23
C ALA A 338 6.75 6.08 20.82
N LEU A 339 6.87 7.39 21.10
CA LEU A 339 5.87 8.38 20.72
C LEU A 339 6.25 9.09 19.41
N PRO A 340 5.26 9.55 18.62
CA PRO A 340 5.49 10.48 17.53
C PRO A 340 6.21 11.75 18.02
N GLU A 341 7.12 12.31 17.21
CA GLU A 341 7.87 13.53 17.57
C GLU A 341 6.95 14.70 17.93
N TYR A 342 5.79 14.81 17.26
CA TYR A 342 4.81 15.87 17.53
C TYR A 342 4.14 15.73 18.90
N MET A 343 4.05 14.51 19.47
CA MET A 343 3.61 14.29 20.84
C MET A 343 4.74 14.53 21.84
N GLY A 344 5.98 14.16 21.48
CA GLY A 344 7.17 14.30 22.34
C GLY A 344 7.54 15.75 22.70
N ARG A 345 7.15 16.74 21.89
CA ARG A 345 7.46 18.17 22.14
C ARG A 345 6.67 18.81 23.30
N GLY A 346 5.66 18.12 23.83
CA GLY A 346 4.83 18.57 24.96
C GLY A 346 4.89 17.58 26.13
N GLY A 347 6.09 17.21 26.57
CA GLY A 347 6.32 16.14 27.56
C GLY A 347 5.31 16.09 28.71
N ASN A 348 4.61 14.97 28.83
CA ASN A 348 3.55 14.67 29.80
C ASN A 348 2.30 15.58 29.78
N ALA A 349 2.24 16.64 28.94
CA ALA A 349 1.08 17.51 28.83
C ALA A 349 -0.12 16.85 28.11
N SER A 350 0.13 15.79 27.33
CA SER A 350 -0.91 14.99 26.66
C SER A 350 -1.46 13.84 27.52
N GLY A 351 -0.84 13.52 28.66
CA GLY A 351 -1.24 12.38 29.50
C GLY A 351 -1.00 10.99 28.88
N VAL A 352 -0.30 10.89 27.76
CA VAL A 352 0.03 9.64 27.07
C VAL A 352 1.34 9.07 27.60
N GLU A 353 1.30 7.86 28.16
CA GLU A 353 2.45 7.13 28.70
C GLU A 353 3.16 6.33 27.61
N VAL A 354 4.50 6.41 27.55
CA VAL A 354 5.31 5.50 26.73
C VAL A 354 5.43 4.18 27.48
N LEU A 355 4.99 3.08 26.88
CA LEU A 355 5.13 1.77 27.50
C LEU A 355 6.54 1.21 27.28
N GLY A 356 7.06 0.46 28.26
CA GLY A 356 8.26 -0.34 28.02
C GLY A 356 7.99 -1.44 26.96
N PRO A 357 8.97 -1.77 26.10
CA PRO A 357 8.87 -2.91 25.19
C PRO A 357 8.89 -4.24 25.98
N PRO A 358 7.88 -5.13 25.85
CA PRO A 358 7.76 -6.40 26.58
C PRO A 358 8.98 -7.32 26.54
N ASN A 359 9.79 -7.23 25.48
CA ASN A 359 10.96 -8.07 25.25
C ASN A 359 12.28 -7.27 25.23
N GLY A 360 12.24 -5.99 25.61
CA GLY A 360 13.41 -5.12 25.73
C GLY A 360 13.89 -4.48 24.42
N ASP A 361 13.22 -4.73 23.30
CA ASP A 361 13.59 -4.21 21.98
C ASP A 361 12.40 -3.48 21.35
N VAL A 362 12.47 -2.14 21.35
CA VAL A 362 11.45 -1.24 20.76
C VAL A 362 11.16 -1.58 19.30
N GLY A 363 12.19 -2.00 18.55
CA GLY A 363 12.05 -2.38 17.15
C GLY A 363 11.32 -3.71 17.00
N ALA A 364 11.78 -4.75 17.69
CA ALA A 364 11.18 -6.07 17.63
C ALA A 364 9.73 -6.08 18.15
N ASP A 365 9.46 -5.48 19.31
CA ASP A 365 8.12 -5.45 19.89
C ASP A 365 7.14 -4.61 19.04
N GLY A 366 7.61 -3.50 18.44
CA GLY A 366 6.85 -2.76 17.45
C GLY A 366 6.52 -3.61 16.21
N MET A 367 7.53 -4.27 15.65
CA MET A 367 7.36 -5.17 14.51
C MET A 367 6.42 -6.33 14.81
N VAL A 368 6.38 -6.86 16.03
CA VAL A 368 5.45 -7.94 16.40
C VAL A 368 3.99 -7.52 16.24
N SER A 369 3.63 -6.28 16.60
CA SER A 369 2.26 -5.79 16.36
C SER A 369 1.93 -5.63 14.88
N VAL A 370 2.89 -5.15 14.07
CA VAL A 370 2.72 -5.01 12.61
C VAL A 370 2.65 -6.38 11.94
N ILE A 371 3.52 -7.33 12.29
CA ILE A 371 3.47 -8.72 11.79
C ILE A 371 2.12 -9.37 12.16
N GLY A 372 1.60 -9.14 13.38
CA GLY A 372 0.27 -9.60 13.75
C GLY A 372 -0.83 -9.03 12.84
N HIS A 373 -0.80 -7.72 12.60
CA HIS A 373 -1.71 -7.02 11.68
C HIS A 373 -1.67 -7.63 10.27
N GLU A 374 -0.50 -7.62 9.60
CA GLU A 374 -0.35 -8.13 8.23
C GLU A 374 -0.70 -9.62 8.10
N LEU A 375 -0.41 -10.44 9.12
CA LEU A 375 -0.79 -11.86 9.11
C LEU A 375 -2.31 -12.03 9.22
N ALA A 376 -2.99 -11.26 10.07
CA ALA A 376 -4.44 -11.35 10.24
C ALA A 376 -5.16 -11.04 8.93
N GLU A 377 -4.76 -9.96 8.26
CA GLU A 377 -5.37 -9.50 7.02
C GLU A 377 -5.01 -10.40 5.85
N MET A 378 -3.74 -10.78 5.68
CA MET A 378 -3.36 -11.77 4.68
C MET A 378 -4.04 -13.13 4.89
N ALA A 379 -4.37 -13.51 6.13
CA ALA A 379 -5.12 -14.73 6.40
C ALA A 379 -6.60 -14.62 5.99
N SER A 380 -7.23 -13.45 6.22
CA SER A 380 -8.62 -13.18 5.84
C SER A 380 -8.82 -12.71 4.41
N ASN A 381 -7.77 -12.25 3.74
CA ASN A 381 -7.82 -11.60 2.44
C ASN A 381 -6.55 -11.82 1.57
N PRO A 382 -6.07 -13.08 1.43
CA PRO A 382 -4.79 -13.40 0.77
C PRO A 382 -4.64 -12.89 -0.67
N LEU A 383 -5.75 -12.65 -1.38
CA LEU A 383 -5.78 -12.19 -2.77
C LEU A 383 -6.50 -10.83 -2.95
N ILE A 384 -6.76 -10.10 -1.86
CA ILE A 384 -7.39 -8.76 -1.85
C ILE A 384 -8.76 -8.78 -2.55
N ASN A 385 -9.58 -9.77 -2.19
CA ASN A 385 -10.93 -9.99 -2.70
C ASN A 385 -11.84 -10.83 -1.77
N ALA A 386 -11.51 -11.00 -0.49
CA ALA A 386 -12.26 -11.80 0.48
C ALA A 386 -12.91 -10.94 1.58
N TRP A 387 -12.22 -10.55 2.65
CA TRP A 387 -12.85 -9.83 3.78
C TRP A 387 -12.32 -8.41 3.96
N PHE A 388 -13.17 -7.41 3.67
CA PHE A 388 -12.89 -5.99 3.91
C PHE A 388 -14.18 -5.17 4.03
N ALA A 389 -14.09 -3.95 4.56
CA ALA A 389 -15.22 -3.06 4.72
C ALA A 389 -15.54 -2.27 3.45
N GLY A 390 -16.84 -2.20 3.10
CA GLY A 390 -17.33 -1.51 1.89
C GLY A 390 -17.18 -2.32 0.60
N ASP A 391 -17.60 -1.70 -0.52
CA ASP A 391 -17.72 -2.35 -1.85
C ASP A 391 -16.54 -2.07 -2.80
N ASP A 392 -15.58 -1.21 -2.44
CA ASP A 392 -14.48 -0.79 -3.32
C ASP A 392 -13.16 -1.54 -3.00
N PRO A 393 -12.72 -2.49 -3.84
CA PRO A 393 -11.47 -3.22 -3.63
C PRO A 393 -10.22 -2.39 -3.96
N ALA A 394 -10.34 -1.14 -4.41
CA ALA A 394 -9.18 -0.28 -4.71
C ALA A 394 -8.48 0.26 -3.44
N ALA A 395 -9.21 0.34 -2.32
CA ALA A 395 -8.69 0.74 -1.01
C ALA A 395 -9.49 0.02 0.10
N PRO A 396 -9.33 -1.31 0.24
CA PRO A 396 -10.04 -2.08 1.24
C PRO A 396 -9.62 -1.61 2.64
N THR A 397 -10.58 -1.37 3.53
CA THR A 397 -10.30 -1.25 4.96
C THR A 397 -10.48 -2.63 5.59
N GLU A 398 -9.41 -3.23 6.06
CA GLU A 398 -9.37 -4.64 6.43
C GLU A 398 -9.56 -4.88 7.95
N ILE A 399 -9.41 -6.14 8.39
CA ILE A 399 -9.84 -6.56 9.73
C ILE A 399 -8.92 -6.07 10.86
N ALA A 400 -7.69 -5.68 10.56
CA ALA A 400 -6.74 -5.11 11.52
C ALA A 400 -6.65 -3.58 11.38
N ASP A 401 -6.79 -3.02 10.17
CA ASP A 401 -6.97 -1.58 9.91
C ASP A 401 -7.97 -0.91 10.87
N LEU A 402 -9.16 -1.52 11.00
CA LEU A 402 -10.25 -1.03 11.85
C LEU A 402 -9.88 -0.90 13.34
N CYS A 403 -8.77 -1.52 13.75
CA CYS A 403 -8.37 -1.69 15.15
C CYS A 403 -6.93 -1.23 15.45
N VAL A 404 -6.28 -0.54 14.50
CA VAL A 404 -4.96 0.06 14.70
C VAL A 404 -4.94 0.93 15.97
N GLY A 405 -3.91 0.74 16.80
CA GLY A 405 -3.76 1.45 18.06
C GLY A 405 -4.66 0.98 19.22
N THR A 406 -5.56 0.01 19.01
CA THR A 406 -6.41 -0.56 20.07
C THR A 406 -5.74 -1.78 20.69
N TYR A 407 -5.24 -1.68 21.93
CA TYR A 407 -4.56 -2.81 22.61
C TYR A 407 -5.32 -3.34 23.83
N GLY A 408 -6.29 -2.57 24.33
CA GLY A 408 -7.10 -2.90 25.49
C GLY A 408 -8.42 -2.14 25.53
N ARG A 409 -9.29 -2.51 26.47
CA ARG A 409 -10.56 -1.80 26.67
C ARG A 409 -10.31 -0.35 27.08
N GLY A 410 -10.98 0.60 26.44
CA GLY A 410 -10.72 2.04 26.64
C GLY A 410 -9.53 2.59 25.84
N SER A 411 -9.05 1.88 24.82
CA SER A 411 -8.13 2.46 23.84
C SER A 411 -8.81 3.53 22.99
N GLY A 412 -8.01 4.41 22.38
CA GLY A 412 -8.45 5.43 21.43
C GLY A 412 -7.77 6.76 21.66
N GLY A 413 -7.64 7.60 20.63
CA GLY A 413 -7.09 8.96 20.77
C GLY A 413 -5.65 9.05 21.31
N GLY A 414 -4.84 7.99 21.16
CA GLY A 414 -3.51 7.90 21.75
C GLY A 414 -3.45 7.23 23.13
N TYR A 415 -4.57 6.70 23.64
CA TYR A 415 -4.57 5.82 24.80
C TYR A 415 -4.49 4.34 24.35
N VAL A 416 -3.61 3.58 24.99
CA VAL A 416 -3.39 2.13 24.78
C VAL A 416 -4.49 1.23 25.38
N GLY A 417 -5.38 1.81 26.19
CA GLY A 417 -6.41 1.08 26.94
C GLY A 417 -5.86 0.20 28.06
N ASN A 418 -6.76 -0.58 28.67
CA ASN A 418 -6.43 -1.45 29.79
C ASN A 418 -5.67 -2.70 29.33
N VAL A 419 -4.41 -2.78 29.73
CA VAL A 419 -3.47 -3.88 29.45
C VAL A 419 -2.89 -4.41 30.77
N PHE A 420 -2.39 -5.64 30.78
CA PHE A 420 -1.68 -6.18 31.95
C PHE A 420 -0.32 -5.48 32.10
N ARG A 421 0.22 -5.48 33.32
CA ARG A 421 1.58 -5.03 33.59
C ARG A 421 2.36 -6.10 34.35
N ASN A 422 3.65 -6.23 34.05
CA ASN A 422 4.54 -7.07 34.85
C ASN A 422 4.97 -6.34 36.15
N SER A 423 5.82 -6.98 36.96
CA SER A 423 6.38 -6.41 38.19
C SER A 423 7.22 -5.15 37.99
N GLU A 424 7.68 -4.87 36.77
CA GLU A 424 8.46 -3.70 36.38
C GLU A 424 7.58 -2.59 35.75
N GLY A 425 6.26 -2.80 35.68
CA GLY A 425 5.29 -1.88 35.06
C GLY A 425 5.16 -1.99 33.55
N VAL A 426 5.89 -2.90 32.90
CA VAL A 426 5.91 -3.12 31.43
C VAL A 426 4.57 -3.70 30.98
N GLY A 427 3.91 -3.02 30.02
CA GLY A 427 2.57 -3.32 29.56
C GLY A 427 2.50 -4.40 28.49
N PHE A 428 1.57 -5.36 28.62
CA PHE A 428 1.35 -6.44 27.65
C PHE A 428 -0.12 -6.87 27.63
N ASN A 429 -0.58 -7.49 26.53
CA ASN A 429 -1.95 -8.00 26.43
C ASN A 429 -2.05 -9.51 26.11
N MET A 430 -0.93 -10.17 25.79
CA MET A 430 -0.90 -11.62 25.57
C MET A 430 0.46 -12.25 25.95
N ASN A 431 0.44 -13.51 26.34
CA ASN A 431 1.63 -14.35 26.57
C ASN A 431 1.94 -15.21 25.33
N GLY A 432 3.22 -15.53 25.15
CA GLY A 432 3.72 -16.41 24.09
C GLY A 432 4.47 -17.64 24.61
N VAL A 433 5.19 -18.31 23.72
CA VAL A 433 6.15 -19.37 24.06
C VAL A 433 7.38 -18.78 24.77
N ASN A 434 8.22 -19.63 25.37
CA ASN A 434 9.50 -19.23 25.96
C ASN A 434 9.43 -18.11 27.02
N GLY A 435 8.27 -17.94 27.68
CA GLY A 435 8.02 -16.89 28.67
C GLY A 435 7.86 -15.48 28.07
N ARG A 436 7.80 -15.36 26.74
CA ARG A 436 7.58 -14.09 26.04
C ARG A 436 6.22 -13.49 26.38
N ARG A 437 6.19 -12.17 26.37
CA ARG A 437 4.96 -11.36 26.44
C ARG A 437 4.92 -10.46 25.22
N PHE A 438 3.73 -10.15 24.75
CA PHE A 438 3.54 -9.31 23.59
C PHE A 438 2.40 -8.31 23.84
N LEU A 439 2.46 -7.21 23.10
CA LEU A 439 1.43 -6.19 23.05
C LEU A 439 1.09 -5.96 21.58
N VAL A 440 0.06 -6.64 21.08
CA VAL A 440 -0.39 -6.56 19.68
C VAL A 440 -1.77 -5.94 19.65
N GLN A 441 -2.03 -5.12 18.64
CA GLN A 441 -3.35 -4.53 18.46
C GLN A 441 -4.46 -5.60 18.38
N TRP A 442 -5.66 -5.22 18.76
CA TRP A 442 -6.86 -6.01 18.54
C TRP A 442 -7.18 -6.11 17.05
N VAL A 443 -8.06 -7.04 16.71
CA VAL A 443 -8.62 -7.18 15.36
C VAL A 443 -10.14 -7.07 15.44
N TRP A 444 -10.77 -6.73 14.33
CA TRP A 444 -12.22 -6.67 14.25
C TRP A 444 -12.80 -8.07 14.49
N ASN A 445 -13.77 -8.15 15.37
CA ASN A 445 -14.48 -9.39 15.66
C ASN A 445 -15.85 -9.34 14.97
N PRO A 446 -16.11 -10.20 13.96
CA PRO A 446 -17.31 -10.10 13.13
C PRO A 446 -18.59 -10.45 13.90
N VAL A 447 -18.49 -11.15 15.04
CA VAL A 447 -19.61 -11.50 15.93
C VAL A 447 -19.92 -10.35 16.89
N ARG A 448 -18.89 -9.75 17.52
CA ARG A 448 -19.05 -8.61 18.43
C ARG A 448 -19.23 -7.27 17.70
N LYS A 449 -18.99 -7.22 16.38
CA LYS A 449 -19.00 -6.01 15.53
C LYS A 449 -18.16 -4.89 16.14
N GLY A 450 -16.93 -5.22 16.52
CA GLY A 450 -16.02 -4.32 17.21
C GLY A 450 -14.64 -4.92 17.38
N CYS A 451 -13.64 -4.09 17.65
CA CYS A 451 -12.29 -4.53 18.00
C CYS A 451 -12.31 -5.37 19.28
N PHE A 452 -11.65 -6.53 19.24
CA PHE A 452 -11.59 -7.45 20.38
C PHE A 452 -10.24 -8.16 20.47
N GLY A 453 -9.80 -8.40 21.69
CA GLY A 453 -8.62 -9.21 22.01
C GLY A 453 -8.80 -9.95 23.32
N PRO A 454 -7.90 -10.90 23.64
CA PRO A 454 -8.10 -11.89 24.70
C PRO A 454 -7.95 -11.30 26.11
N ASN A 455 -7.46 -10.06 26.24
CA ASN A 455 -7.43 -9.26 27.46
C ASN A 455 -8.73 -8.48 27.73
N ALA A 456 -9.76 -8.62 26.90
CA ALA A 456 -11.10 -8.15 27.22
C ALA A 456 -11.68 -9.01 28.36
N MET A 457 -11.84 -8.39 29.54
CA MET A 457 -12.26 -9.06 30.79
C MET A 457 -13.80 -9.23 30.87
N ASP A 458 -14.45 -9.57 29.76
CA ASP A 458 -15.92 -9.63 29.58
C ASP A 458 -16.45 -10.80 28.73
#